data_AF-A0A318H1S5-F1
#
_entry.id   AF-A0A318H1S5-F1
#
_cell.length_a   1.000
_cell.length_b   1.000
_cell.length_c   1.000
_cell.angle_alpha   90.00
_cell.angle_beta   90.00
_cell.angle_gamma   90.00
#
_symmetry.space_group_name_H-M   'P 1'
#
loop_
_entity.id
_entity.type
_entity.pdbx_description
1 polymer ?
#
loop_
_entity_poly.entity_id
_entity_poly.type
_entity_poly.pdbx_seq_one_letter_code
_entity_poly.pdbx_strand_id
1 'polypeptide(L)'
;MSLLKASAVSAIGAGIKLLFGLLLIKVVANSLGPSGLGLMGQLMSMTTILVLLAGGGIATGVVKYVAEYREAPVRLHEFLSAARGYSLIASLILLIVGLLVAQPLALWIFKEPGYGYIVYILSFAQLGIAINTFALAVVGGYKDVVTSNVVSTVGSLLGVLALVLLIYCFGNTGMLIGLTALPALPVLISLWIVRKKYPEVLRRRFWINKRDTRLLFRFSLMMAASAITMPVAQMLLRSHLVDQFGWTQVGYLQATIRLSDAYLLFVNMVLAGYYMPKLSELGPGRQQLRYMMDAMTRLLPLVAVCIAIIWLLGTPLISLLFSEEFLPARELLTYQLIGDFFKIGSFIMGYVVVANAWLRLSILGDIVQATLFFSLAWYQSSHYGMLGVSIGYAVCYIVYFAALSALFYRSWRIQINE
;
A
#
# COMPACT_ATOMS: atom_id res chain seq x y z
N MET A 1 -15.16 10.19 23.43
CA MET A 1 -16.11 10.29 22.29
C MET A 1 -16.40 8.88 21.81
N SER A 2 -17.66 8.54 21.51
CA SER A 2 -18.07 7.16 21.22
C SER A 2 -17.33 6.58 20.00
N LEU A 3 -16.90 5.31 20.10
CA LEU A 3 -16.24 4.56 19.02
C LEU A 3 -17.00 4.66 17.69
N LEU A 4 -18.34 4.72 17.74
CA LEU A 4 -19.23 4.93 16.60
C LEU A 4 -18.91 6.20 15.79
N LYS A 5 -18.62 7.34 16.44
CA LYS A 5 -18.27 8.58 15.74
C LYS A 5 -16.90 8.46 15.05
N ALA A 6 -15.93 7.83 15.70
CA ALA A 6 -14.60 7.62 15.12
C ALA A 6 -14.63 6.66 13.93
N SER A 7 -15.40 5.57 14.03
CA SER A 7 -15.62 4.62 12.94
C SER A 7 -16.36 5.26 11.76
N ALA A 8 -17.39 6.06 12.01
CA ALA A 8 -18.13 6.78 10.96
C ALA A 8 -17.23 7.78 10.21
N VAL A 9 -16.43 8.58 10.93
CA VAL A 9 -15.48 9.51 10.30
C VAL A 9 -14.43 8.76 9.48
N SER A 10 -13.97 7.60 9.95
CA SER A 10 -13.02 6.76 9.21
C SER A 10 -13.62 6.20 7.93
N ALA A 11 -14.87 5.73 7.99
CA ALA A 11 -15.59 5.20 6.84
C ALA A 11 -15.87 6.29 5.79
N ILE A 12 -16.35 7.46 6.22
CA ILE A 12 -16.57 8.62 5.33
C ILE A 12 -15.23 9.05 4.71
N GLY A 13 -14.17 9.16 5.51
CA GLY A 13 -12.84 9.51 5.03
C GLY A 13 -12.29 8.50 4.01
N ALA A 14 -12.49 7.21 4.22
CA ALA A 14 -12.11 6.16 3.28
C ALA A 14 -12.93 6.22 1.98
N GLY A 15 -14.24 6.41 2.07
CA GLY A 15 -15.12 6.57 0.91
C GLY A 15 -14.73 7.78 0.06
N ILE A 16 -14.45 8.93 0.69
CA ILE A 16 -13.98 10.14 0.02
C ILE A 16 -12.65 9.88 -0.70
N LYS A 17 -11.68 9.21 -0.04
CA LYS A 17 -10.39 8.86 -0.67
C LYS A 17 -10.56 7.92 -1.85
N LEU A 18 -11.49 6.96 -1.76
CA LEU A 18 -11.78 6.05 -2.85
C LEU A 18 -12.38 6.79 -4.05
N LEU A 19 -13.36 7.68 -3.81
CA LEU A 19 -13.93 8.53 -4.86
C LEU A 19 -12.84 9.37 -5.54
N PHE A 20 -11.95 9.98 -4.76
CA PHE A 20 -10.81 10.71 -5.29
C PHE A 20 -9.83 9.85 -6.07
N GLY A 21 -9.55 8.62 -5.61
CA GLY A 21 -8.73 7.66 -6.32
C GLY A 21 -9.33 7.28 -7.68
N LEU A 22 -10.64 7.03 -7.72
CA LEU A 22 -11.37 6.72 -8.95
C LEU A 22 -11.41 7.92 -9.91
N LEU A 23 -11.66 9.13 -9.40
CA LEU A 23 -11.61 10.36 -10.21
C LEU A 23 -10.22 10.56 -10.82
N LEU A 24 -9.17 10.36 -10.03
CA LEU A 24 -7.79 10.46 -10.49
C LEU A 24 -7.52 9.46 -11.61
N ILE A 25 -7.92 8.20 -11.44
CA ILE A 25 -7.80 7.16 -12.47
C ILE A 25 -8.54 7.57 -13.75
N LYS A 26 -9.77 8.09 -13.64
CA LYS A 26 -10.58 8.52 -14.79
C LYS A 26 -9.92 9.67 -15.54
N VAL A 27 -9.38 10.66 -14.82
CA VAL A 27 -8.64 11.79 -15.41
C VAL A 27 -7.42 11.29 -16.18
N VAL A 28 -6.61 10.42 -15.56
CA VAL A 28 -5.43 9.85 -16.24
C VAL A 28 -5.82 9.03 -17.47
N ALA A 29 -6.83 8.17 -17.34
CA ALA A 29 -7.29 7.31 -18.42
C ALA A 29 -7.81 8.12 -19.63
N ASN A 30 -8.58 9.17 -19.40
CA ASN A 30 -9.09 10.03 -20.46
C ASN A 30 -8.02 10.92 -21.09
N SER A 31 -7.03 11.39 -20.31
CA SER A 31 -6.03 12.34 -20.80
C SER A 31 -4.84 11.67 -21.51
N LEU A 32 -4.46 10.46 -21.12
CA LEU A 32 -3.26 9.79 -21.65
C LEU A 32 -3.49 8.40 -22.20
N GLY A 33 -4.72 7.89 -22.14
CA GLY A 33 -5.06 6.56 -22.61
C GLY A 33 -4.31 5.45 -21.87
N PRO A 34 -4.22 4.25 -22.47
CA PRO A 34 -3.65 3.08 -21.82
C PRO A 34 -2.16 3.20 -21.48
N SER A 35 -1.34 3.79 -22.36
CA SER A 35 0.10 3.92 -22.12
C SER A 35 0.40 4.80 -20.89
N GLY A 36 -0.31 5.92 -20.72
CA GLY A 36 -0.19 6.77 -19.55
C GLY A 36 -0.64 6.09 -18.26
N LEU A 37 -1.69 5.26 -18.32
CA LEU A 37 -2.10 4.46 -17.16
C LEU A 37 -1.04 3.43 -16.77
N GLY A 38 -0.36 2.82 -17.76
CA GLY A 38 0.79 1.93 -17.53
C GLY A 38 1.93 2.64 -16.80
N LEU A 39 2.33 3.84 -17.29
CA LEU A 39 3.33 4.68 -16.65
C LEU A 39 2.94 5.09 -15.23
N MET A 40 1.66 5.45 -15.01
CA MET A 40 1.12 5.74 -13.68
C MET A 40 1.26 4.52 -12.75
N GLY A 41 1.00 3.31 -13.25
CA GLY A 41 1.19 2.07 -12.49
C GLY A 41 2.63 1.92 -11.98
N GLN A 42 3.60 2.15 -12.87
CA GLN A 42 5.02 2.09 -12.55
C GLN A 42 5.44 3.17 -11.54
N LEU A 43 5.01 4.41 -11.77
CA LEU A 43 5.24 5.52 -10.85
C LEU A 43 4.67 5.26 -9.46
N MET A 44 3.47 4.70 -9.39
CA MET A 44 2.81 4.39 -8.14
C MET A 44 3.55 3.29 -7.37
N SER A 45 3.99 2.22 -8.03
CA SER A 45 4.81 1.19 -7.37
C SER A 45 6.13 1.77 -6.82
N MET A 46 6.82 2.61 -7.60
CA MET A 46 8.04 3.29 -7.15
C MET A 46 7.76 4.23 -5.95
N THR A 47 6.69 5.00 -6.04
CA THR A 47 6.26 5.92 -5.00
C THR A 47 5.87 5.16 -3.72
N THR A 48 5.20 4.02 -3.82
CA THR A 48 4.87 3.17 -2.66
C THR A 48 6.13 2.69 -1.95
N ILE A 49 7.15 2.22 -2.69
CA ILE A 49 8.43 1.80 -2.08
C ILE A 49 9.06 2.97 -1.32
N LEU A 50 9.10 4.15 -1.91
CA LEU A 50 9.67 5.34 -1.27
C LEU A 50 8.84 5.83 -0.08
N VAL A 51 7.51 5.75 -0.13
CA VAL A 51 6.66 6.08 1.02
C VAL A 51 6.92 5.13 2.19
N LEU A 52 7.13 3.84 1.92
CA LEU A 52 7.45 2.84 2.95
C LEU A 52 8.85 3.05 3.53
N LEU A 53 9.81 3.48 2.72
CA LEU A 53 11.17 3.78 3.14
C LEU A 53 11.33 5.19 3.72
N ALA A 54 10.40 6.11 3.46
CA ALA A 54 10.47 7.50 3.90
C ALA A 54 10.60 7.58 5.42
N GLY A 55 11.57 8.35 5.90
CA GLY A 55 11.90 8.42 7.32
C GLY A 55 12.50 7.13 7.90
N GLY A 56 12.97 6.22 7.03
CA GLY A 56 13.58 4.95 7.41
C GLY A 56 12.59 3.84 7.74
N GLY A 57 11.31 3.93 7.37
CA GLY A 57 10.34 2.87 7.65
C GLY A 57 10.05 2.66 9.15
N ILE A 58 10.18 3.69 9.96
CA ILE A 58 10.03 3.60 11.43
C ILE A 58 8.60 3.85 11.92
N ALA A 59 7.64 4.12 11.02
CA ALA A 59 6.30 4.61 11.37
C ALA A 59 5.60 3.70 12.39
N THR A 60 5.63 2.39 12.17
CA THR A 60 5.03 1.40 13.07
C THR A 60 5.72 1.37 14.45
N GLY A 61 7.05 1.49 14.49
CA GLY A 61 7.81 1.63 15.73
C GLY A 61 7.46 2.90 16.49
N VAL A 62 7.34 4.04 15.80
CA VAL A 62 6.96 5.32 16.41
C VAL A 62 5.55 5.23 17.03
N VAL A 63 4.56 4.69 16.32
CA VAL A 63 3.21 4.48 16.87
C VAL A 63 3.27 3.68 18.17
N LYS A 64 4.01 2.57 18.18
CA LYS A 64 4.14 1.68 19.35
C LYS A 64 4.75 2.41 20.56
N TYR A 65 5.94 3.00 20.42
CA TYR A 65 6.65 3.58 21.55
C TYR A 65 6.11 4.93 21.99
N VAL A 66 5.44 5.68 21.10
CA VAL A 66 4.66 6.86 21.53
C VAL A 66 3.47 6.45 22.39
N ALA A 67 2.78 5.36 22.03
CA ALA A 67 1.69 4.84 22.86
C ALA A 67 2.19 4.31 24.21
N GLU A 68 3.37 3.69 24.24
CA GLU A 68 4.01 3.14 25.45
C GLU A 68 4.56 4.23 26.39
N TYR A 69 5.24 5.25 25.85
CA TYR A 69 5.88 6.30 26.65
C TYR A 69 4.98 7.51 26.93
N ARG A 70 3.68 7.42 26.60
CA ARG A 70 2.73 8.53 26.75
C ARG A 70 2.68 9.12 28.16
N GLU A 71 2.81 8.28 29.18
CA GLU A 71 2.75 8.68 30.59
C GLU A 71 4.12 9.14 31.15
N ALA A 72 5.19 9.01 30.37
CA ALA A 72 6.56 9.36 30.75
C ALA A 72 7.11 10.48 29.83
N PRO A 73 6.79 11.76 30.09
CA PRO A 73 7.03 12.86 29.15
C PRO A 73 8.50 13.06 28.79
N VAL A 74 9.42 12.84 29.74
CA VAL A 74 10.87 12.94 29.52
C VAL A 74 11.34 11.85 28.54
N ARG A 75 10.96 10.60 28.78
CA ARG A 75 11.34 9.46 27.93
C ARG A 75 10.73 9.57 26.54
N LEU A 76 9.48 10.04 26.46
CA LEU A 76 8.80 10.32 25.20
C LEU A 76 9.55 11.38 24.38
N HIS A 77 9.99 12.47 25.00
CA HIS A 77 10.76 13.52 24.33
C HIS A 77 12.11 13.02 23.81
N GLU A 78 12.84 12.24 24.62
CA GLU A 78 14.10 11.63 24.19
C GLU A 78 13.89 10.70 22.99
N PHE A 79 12.89 9.84 23.05
CA PHE A 79 12.55 8.93 21.96
C PHE A 79 12.15 9.67 20.69
N LEU A 80 11.25 10.67 20.79
CA LEU A 80 10.83 11.49 19.65
C LEU A 80 11.99 12.28 19.05
N SER A 81 12.96 12.70 19.86
CA SER A 81 14.18 13.33 19.35
C SER A 81 15.06 12.36 18.56
N ALA A 82 15.31 11.17 19.11
CA ALA A 82 16.09 10.14 18.43
C ALA A 82 15.41 9.69 17.13
N ALA A 83 14.09 9.52 17.14
CA ALA A 83 13.29 9.14 15.98
C ALA A 83 13.29 10.20 14.87
N ARG A 84 13.21 11.50 15.22
CA ARG A 84 13.37 12.60 14.26
C ARG A 84 14.76 12.63 13.65
N GLY A 85 15.80 12.51 14.47
CA GLY A 85 17.19 12.46 13.99
C GLY A 85 17.43 11.30 13.03
N TYR A 86 16.96 10.11 13.41
CA TYR A 86 17.03 8.93 12.54
C TYR A 86 16.28 9.12 11.23
N SER A 87 15.02 9.58 11.29
CA SER A 87 14.20 9.82 10.11
C SER A 87 14.83 10.84 9.16
N LEU A 88 15.40 11.93 9.69
CA LEU A 88 16.08 12.94 8.91
C LEU A 88 17.32 12.37 8.21
N ILE A 89 18.18 11.65 8.94
CA ILE A 89 19.38 11.02 8.37
C ILE A 89 19.00 10.01 7.29
N ALA A 90 18.03 9.13 7.57
CA ALA A 90 17.56 8.14 6.60
C ALA A 90 17.00 8.80 5.33
N SER A 91 16.22 9.88 5.48
CA SER A 91 15.64 10.60 4.34
C SER A 91 16.70 11.36 3.54
N LEU A 92 17.73 11.92 4.19
CA LEU A 92 18.87 12.53 3.51
C LEU A 92 19.70 11.51 2.73
N ILE A 93 19.93 10.31 3.29
CA ILE A 93 20.60 9.21 2.59
C ILE A 93 19.79 8.83 1.35
N LEU A 94 18.47 8.62 1.49
CA LEU A 94 17.60 8.30 0.36
C LEU A 94 17.57 9.42 -0.70
N LEU A 95 17.68 10.68 -0.29
CA LEU A 95 17.75 11.82 -1.21
C LEU A 95 19.03 11.74 -2.02
N ILE A 96 20.19 11.61 -1.36
CA ILE A 96 21.48 11.54 -2.02
C ILE A 96 21.54 10.34 -2.97
N VAL A 97 21.12 9.16 -2.52
CA VAL A 97 21.07 7.95 -3.37
C VAL A 97 20.13 8.18 -4.56
N GLY A 98 18.95 8.76 -4.32
CA GLY A 98 17.99 9.08 -5.38
C GLY A 98 18.54 10.04 -6.42
N LEU A 99 19.27 11.09 -6.01
CA LEU A 99 19.93 12.04 -6.92
C LEU A 99 21.05 11.37 -7.74
N LEU A 100 21.87 10.51 -7.12
CA LEU A 100 22.98 9.84 -7.79
C LEU A 100 22.51 8.79 -8.81
N VAL A 101 21.44 8.07 -8.49
CA VAL A 101 20.93 6.96 -9.32
C VAL A 101 19.75 7.42 -10.19
N ALA A 102 19.38 8.70 -10.19
CA ALA A 102 18.16 9.19 -10.86
C ALA A 102 18.07 8.81 -12.34
N GLN A 103 19.12 9.10 -13.11
CA GLN A 103 19.18 8.81 -14.55
C GLN A 103 19.18 7.31 -14.87
N PRO A 104 20.10 6.48 -14.31
CA PRO A 104 20.10 5.05 -14.60
C PRO A 104 18.82 4.36 -14.11
N LEU A 105 18.25 4.81 -12.98
CA LEU A 105 16.99 4.28 -12.47
C LEU A 105 15.82 4.65 -13.37
N ALA A 106 15.73 5.90 -13.84
CA ALA A 106 14.67 6.32 -14.75
C ALA A 106 14.74 5.55 -16.08
N LEU A 107 15.94 5.38 -16.65
CA LEU A 107 16.13 4.61 -17.88
C LEU A 107 15.73 3.15 -17.68
N TRP A 108 16.10 2.54 -16.55
CA TRP A 108 15.75 1.15 -16.26
C TRP A 108 14.26 0.95 -15.99
N ILE A 109 13.60 1.90 -15.32
CA ILE A 109 12.18 1.82 -14.94
C ILE A 109 11.25 2.19 -16.09
N PHE A 110 11.52 3.30 -16.77
CA PHE A 110 10.64 3.88 -17.79
C PHE A 110 11.02 3.49 -19.21
N LYS A 111 12.22 2.93 -19.42
CA LYS A 111 12.73 2.49 -20.72
C LYS A 111 12.83 3.60 -21.78
N GLU A 112 12.62 4.85 -21.38
CA GLU A 112 12.67 6.02 -22.25
C GLU A 112 13.59 7.10 -21.66
N PRO A 113 14.47 7.70 -22.50
CA PRO A 113 15.27 8.84 -22.10
C PRO A 113 14.37 10.06 -21.94
N GLY A 114 14.40 10.71 -20.78
CA GLY A 114 13.62 11.93 -20.52
C GLY A 114 12.89 11.94 -19.19
N TYR A 115 12.71 10.80 -18.54
CA TYR A 115 11.99 10.70 -17.25
C TYR A 115 12.87 10.91 -16.00
N GLY A 116 14.15 11.27 -16.15
CA GLY A 116 15.06 11.51 -15.02
C GLY A 116 14.56 12.57 -14.03
N TYR A 117 13.84 13.60 -14.52
CA TYR A 117 13.26 14.64 -13.67
C TYR A 117 12.25 14.09 -12.65
N ILE A 118 11.53 13.02 -12.98
CA ILE A 118 10.56 12.37 -12.09
C ILE A 118 11.29 11.83 -10.87
N VAL A 119 12.41 11.14 -11.07
CA VAL A 119 13.18 10.56 -9.97
C VAL A 119 13.80 11.64 -9.10
N TYR A 120 14.26 12.75 -9.68
CA TYR A 120 14.71 13.91 -8.92
C TYR A 120 13.59 14.49 -8.05
N ILE A 121 12.43 14.78 -8.63
CA ILE A 121 11.27 15.33 -7.90
C ILE A 121 10.85 14.39 -6.79
N LEU A 122 10.77 13.09 -7.06
CA LEU A 122 10.39 12.08 -6.09
C LEU A 122 11.42 11.97 -4.94
N SER A 123 12.71 12.14 -5.25
CA SER A 123 13.80 12.17 -4.26
C SER A 123 13.72 13.36 -3.32
N PHE A 124 13.23 14.52 -3.79
CA PHE A 124 12.92 15.66 -2.93
C PHE A 124 11.59 15.50 -2.20
N ALA A 125 10.55 15.00 -2.89
CA ALA A 125 9.21 14.79 -2.34
C ALA A 125 9.25 13.86 -1.13
N GLN A 126 10.11 12.84 -1.13
CA GLN A 126 10.23 11.91 0.00
C GLN A 126 10.63 12.57 1.32
N LEU A 127 11.27 13.76 1.33
CA LEU A 127 11.48 14.52 2.56
C LEU A 127 10.14 14.96 3.18
N GLY A 128 9.23 15.47 2.33
CA GLY A 128 7.88 15.84 2.74
C GLY A 128 7.07 14.62 3.19
N ILE A 129 7.21 13.50 2.45
CA ILE A 129 6.58 12.21 2.82
C ILE A 129 7.09 11.74 4.18
N ALA A 130 8.39 11.79 4.44
CA ALA A 130 8.98 11.36 5.71
C ALA A 130 8.45 12.17 6.89
N ILE A 131 8.34 13.50 6.74
CA ILE A 131 7.76 14.38 7.76
C ILE A 131 6.28 14.06 7.98
N ASN A 132 5.50 13.89 6.90
CA ASN A 132 4.07 13.56 6.98
C ASN A 132 3.85 12.20 7.66
N THR A 133 4.58 11.17 7.25
CA THR A 133 4.50 9.82 7.82
C THR A 133 4.90 9.82 9.29
N PHE A 134 5.96 10.56 9.66
CA PHE A 134 6.36 10.72 11.06
C PHE A 134 5.27 11.42 11.89
N ALA A 135 4.70 12.52 11.37
CA ALA A 135 3.61 13.24 12.03
C ALA A 135 2.40 12.33 12.28
N LEU A 136 1.96 11.60 11.25
CA LEU A 136 0.85 10.65 11.36
C LEU A 136 1.15 9.49 12.31
N ALA A 137 2.40 9.00 12.35
CA ALA A 137 2.81 7.98 13.29
C ALA A 137 2.72 8.46 14.75
N VAL A 138 3.11 9.71 15.01
CA VAL A 138 2.98 10.29 16.36
C VAL A 138 1.51 10.47 16.74
N VAL A 139 0.69 11.08 15.86
CA VAL A 139 -0.76 11.24 16.09
C VAL A 139 -1.45 9.89 16.31
N GLY A 140 -1.05 8.87 15.52
CA GLY A 140 -1.50 7.49 15.67
C GLY A 140 -1.11 6.88 17.02
N GLY A 141 0.09 7.15 17.52
CA GLY A 141 0.53 6.73 18.85
C GLY A 141 -0.30 7.33 19.99
N TYR A 142 -0.79 8.57 19.84
CA TYR A 142 -1.75 9.17 20.77
C TYR A 142 -3.18 8.62 20.65
N LYS A 143 -3.43 7.72 19.70
CA LYS A 143 -4.75 7.17 19.33
C LYS A 143 -5.76 8.25 18.89
N ASP A 144 -5.28 9.39 18.36
CA ASP A 144 -6.15 10.42 17.80
C ASP A 144 -6.51 10.10 16.34
N VAL A 145 -7.37 9.08 16.18
CA VAL A 145 -7.83 8.56 14.89
C VAL A 145 -8.53 9.64 14.06
N VAL A 146 -9.26 10.56 14.73
CA VAL A 146 -9.97 11.66 14.07
C VAL A 146 -8.98 12.59 13.39
N THR A 147 -7.94 13.01 14.11
CA THR A 147 -6.91 13.89 13.54
C THR A 147 -6.16 13.22 12.40
N SER A 148 -5.77 11.94 12.53
CA SER A 148 -5.10 11.20 11.44
C SER A 148 -5.98 11.11 10.18
N ASN A 149 -7.28 10.87 10.34
CA ASN A 149 -8.23 10.84 9.23
C ASN A 149 -8.40 12.22 8.60
N VAL A 150 -8.51 13.28 9.40
CA VAL A 150 -8.63 14.66 8.88
C VAL A 150 -7.39 15.06 8.08
N VAL A 151 -6.18 14.83 8.61
CA VAL A 151 -4.91 15.09 7.89
C VAL A 151 -4.91 14.36 6.56
N SER A 152 -5.29 13.08 6.57
CA SER A 152 -5.24 12.27 5.37
C SER A 152 -6.31 12.66 4.35
N THR A 153 -7.55 12.92 4.77
CA THR A 153 -8.66 13.25 3.87
C THR A 153 -8.50 14.64 3.28
N VAL A 154 -8.19 15.65 4.10
CA VAL A 154 -7.94 17.01 3.59
C VAL A 154 -6.65 17.02 2.75
N GLY A 155 -5.64 16.23 3.13
CA GLY A 155 -4.40 16.07 2.36
C GLY A 155 -4.63 15.45 0.99
N SER A 156 -5.44 14.40 0.91
CA SER A 156 -5.85 13.81 -0.37
C SER A 156 -6.63 14.80 -1.22
N LEU A 157 -7.51 15.60 -0.63
CA LEU A 157 -8.30 16.61 -1.34
C LEU A 157 -7.41 17.72 -1.93
N LEU A 158 -6.48 18.28 -1.14
CA LEU A 158 -5.48 19.23 -1.64
C LEU A 158 -4.59 18.59 -2.70
N GLY A 159 -4.25 17.31 -2.53
CA GLY A 159 -3.45 16.57 -3.48
C GLY A 159 -4.10 16.46 -4.86
N VAL A 160 -5.37 16.08 -4.90
CA VAL A 160 -6.13 15.97 -6.16
C VAL A 160 -6.29 17.34 -6.80
N LEU A 161 -6.59 18.39 -6.03
CA LEU A 161 -6.69 19.75 -6.57
C LEU A 161 -5.37 20.21 -7.19
N ALA A 162 -4.25 20.01 -6.50
CA ALA A 162 -2.93 20.33 -7.02
C ALA A 162 -2.59 19.52 -8.29
N LEU A 163 -2.93 18.23 -8.31
CA LEU A 163 -2.75 17.38 -9.49
C LEU A 163 -3.55 17.90 -10.69
N VAL A 164 -4.84 18.19 -10.51
CA VAL A 164 -5.71 18.71 -11.58
C VAL A 164 -5.17 20.04 -12.11
N LEU A 165 -4.73 20.94 -11.23
CA LEU A 165 -4.09 22.20 -11.63
C LEU A 165 -2.81 21.97 -12.44
N LEU A 166 -1.94 21.05 -12.00
CA LEU A 166 -0.72 20.72 -12.73
C LEU A 166 -1.01 20.09 -14.09
N ILE A 167 -2.01 19.22 -14.19
CA ILE A 167 -2.46 18.65 -15.47
C ILE A 167 -2.95 19.75 -16.41
N TYR A 168 -3.74 20.70 -15.90
CA TYR A 168 -4.26 21.80 -16.72
C TYR A 168 -3.14 22.73 -17.21
N CYS A 169 -2.16 23.05 -16.36
CA CYS A 169 -1.07 23.97 -16.72
C CYS A 169 0.03 23.33 -17.57
N PHE A 170 0.38 22.06 -17.33
CA PHE A 170 1.57 21.41 -17.90
C PHE A 170 1.27 20.10 -18.64
N GLY A 171 -0.01 19.76 -18.85
CA GLY A 171 -0.43 18.57 -19.59
C GLY A 171 0.12 17.27 -19.00
N ASN A 172 0.71 16.43 -19.86
CA ASN A 172 1.26 15.12 -19.49
C ASN A 172 2.40 15.23 -18.45
N THR A 173 3.33 16.18 -18.65
CA THR A 173 4.43 16.41 -17.71
C THR A 173 3.89 16.84 -16.34
N GLY A 174 2.87 17.70 -16.33
CA GLY A 174 2.18 18.12 -15.11
C GLY A 174 1.56 16.97 -14.33
N MET A 175 0.98 16.01 -15.04
CA MET A 175 0.41 14.82 -14.42
C MET A 175 1.47 13.97 -13.73
N LEU A 176 2.58 13.67 -14.41
CA LEU A 176 3.65 12.84 -13.85
C LEU A 176 4.31 13.51 -12.62
N ILE A 177 4.53 14.83 -12.70
CA ILE A 177 5.00 15.63 -11.56
C ILE A 177 3.98 15.61 -10.42
N GLY A 178 2.70 15.81 -10.73
CA GLY A 178 1.65 15.83 -9.72
C GLY A 178 1.50 14.48 -9.02
N LEU A 179 1.55 13.36 -9.76
CA LEU A 179 1.44 12.01 -9.21
C LEU A 179 2.60 11.66 -8.27
N THR A 180 3.81 12.11 -8.60
CA THR A 180 5.01 11.87 -7.77
C THR A 180 5.04 12.74 -6.52
N ALA A 181 4.57 13.98 -6.62
CA ALA A 181 4.49 14.89 -5.48
C ALA A 181 3.27 14.63 -4.58
N LEU A 182 2.23 13.95 -5.10
CA LEU A 182 0.95 13.72 -4.42
C LEU A 182 1.07 13.25 -2.96
N PRO A 183 1.91 12.26 -2.61
CA PRO A 183 2.01 11.78 -1.23
C PRO A 183 2.76 12.74 -0.30
N ALA A 184 3.50 13.72 -0.84
CA ALA A 184 4.20 14.74 -0.06
C ALA A 184 3.28 15.90 0.33
N LEU A 185 2.25 16.20 -0.46
CA LEU A 185 1.36 17.35 -0.24
C LEU A 185 0.64 17.37 1.12
N PRO A 186 0.20 16.24 1.71
CA PRO A 186 -0.38 16.20 3.06
C PRO A 186 0.56 16.74 4.15
N VAL A 187 1.87 16.89 3.89
CA VAL A 187 2.84 17.43 4.85
C VAL A 187 2.43 18.80 5.39
N LEU A 188 1.86 19.67 4.55
CA LEU A 188 1.44 21.02 4.93
C LEU A 188 0.41 20.99 6.06
N ILE A 189 -0.58 20.11 5.93
CA ILE A 189 -1.65 19.93 6.91
C ILE A 189 -1.12 19.23 8.15
N SER A 190 -0.32 18.17 7.96
CA SER A 190 0.25 17.41 9.08
C SER A 190 1.09 18.31 9.99
N LEU A 191 1.92 19.19 9.42
CA LEU A 191 2.74 20.14 10.16
C LEU A 191 1.90 21.18 10.89
N TRP A 192 0.85 21.71 10.24
CA TRP A 192 -0.04 22.68 10.87
C TRP A 192 -0.74 22.08 12.09
N ILE A 193 -1.26 20.86 11.97
CA ILE A 193 -1.96 20.15 13.04
C ILE A 193 -1.01 19.76 14.17
N VAL A 194 0.16 19.20 13.86
CA VAL A 194 1.15 18.81 14.88
C VAL A 194 1.66 20.03 15.64
N ARG A 195 1.90 21.16 14.96
CA ARG A 195 2.25 22.43 15.63
C ARG A 195 1.21 22.90 16.62
N LYS A 196 -0.08 22.75 16.27
CA LYS A 196 -1.19 23.23 17.10
C LYS A 196 -1.50 22.29 18.27
N LYS A 197 -1.51 20.97 18.04
CA LYS A 197 -1.97 19.97 19.03
C LYS A 197 -0.85 19.28 19.80
N TYR A 198 0.33 19.13 19.21
CA TYR A 198 1.43 18.36 19.79
C TYR A 198 2.76 19.14 19.68
N PRO A 199 2.85 20.34 20.28
CA PRO A 199 4.03 21.21 20.15
C PRO A 199 5.32 20.56 20.67
N GLU A 200 5.18 19.63 21.62
CA GLU A 200 6.23 18.77 22.15
C GLU A 200 7.04 18.04 21.06
N VAL A 201 6.36 17.64 19.98
CA VAL A 201 6.95 16.93 18.83
C VAL A 201 7.91 17.82 18.02
N LEU A 202 7.73 19.15 18.08
CA LEU A 202 8.54 20.13 17.36
C LEU A 202 9.65 20.75 18.22
N ARG A 203 9.76 20.39 19.51
CA ARG A 203 10.76 20.98 20.40
C ARG A 203 12.18 20.62 19.93
N ARG A 204 13.05 21.62 19.82
CA ARG A 204 14.30 21.64 19.03
C ARG A 204 15.50 20.82 19.54
N ARG A 205 15.39 20.09 20.66
CA ARG A 205 16.55 19.38 21.18
C ARG A 205 16.79 18.13 20.34
N PHE A 206 17.81 18.14 19.48
CA PHE A 206 18.32 16.96 18.78
C PHE A 206 19.13 16.13 19.76
N TRP A 207 18.72 14.88 19.98
CA TRP A 207 19.38 13.95 20.87
C TRP A 207 19.26 12.56 20.26
N ILE A 208 20.39 12.01 19.84
CA ILE A 208 20.46 10.68 19.22
C ILE A 208 20.98 9.72 20.29
N ASN A 209 20.09 8.87 20.80
CA ASN A 209 20.45 7.81 21.73
C ASN A 209 20.68 6.50 20.96
N LYS A 210 21.86 5.89 21.14
CA LYS A 210 22.23 4.60 20.51
C LYS A 210 21.20 3.51 20.74
N ARG A 211 20.58 3.46 21.93
CA ARG A 211 19.57 2.44 22.28
C ARG A 211 18.33 2.56 21.40
N ASP A 212 17.80 3.77 21.28
CA ASP A 212 16.56 4.06 20.55
C ASP A 212 16.80 3.97 19.04
N THR A 213 17.96 4.42 18.55
CA THR A 213 18.37 4.24 17.14
C THR A 213 18.47 2.78 16.73
N ARG A 214 19.09 1.92 17.55
CA ARG A 214 19.19 0.47 17.26
C ARG A 214 17.80 -0.18 17.20
N LEU A 215 16.89 0.27 18.06
CA LEU A 215 15.53 -0.22 18.11
C LEU A 215 14.75 0.20 16.86
N LEU A 216 14.87 1.45 16.43
CA LEU A 216 14.27 1.97 15.20
C LEU A 216 14.82 1.25 13.96
N PHE A 217 16.13 0.98 13.90
CA PHE A 217 16.76 0.24 12.81
C PHE A 217 16.19 -1.17 12.62
N ARG A 218 15.77 -1.85 13.70
CA ARG A 218 15.09 -3.15 13.60
C ARG A 218 13.72 -3.04 12.92
N PHE A 219 12.97 -1.96 13.17
CA PHE A 219 11.72 -1.70 12.46
C PHE A 219 11.97 -1.40 10.98
N SER A 220 13.03 -0.65 10.66
CA SER A 220 13.45 -0.40 9.28
C SER A 220 13.73 -1.70 8.52
N LEU A 221 14.52 -2.60 9.12
CA LEU A 221 14.82 -3.92 8.55
C LEU A 221 13.55 -4.75 8.33
N MET A 222 12.65 -4.76 9.31
CA MET A 222 11.39 -5.49 9.22
C MET A 222 10.51 -4.96 8.08
N MET A 223 10.37 -3.64 7.96
CA MET A 223 9.62 -3.00 6.87
C MET A 223 10.26 -3.27 5.51
N ALA A 224 11.60 -3.21 5.43
CA ALA A 224 12.33 -3.47 4.20
C ALA A 224 12.17 -4.92 3.70
N ALA A 225 12.12 -5.89 4.62
CA ALA A 225 12.02 -7.30 4.27
C ALA A 225 10.60 -7.77 3.89
N SER A 226 9.55 -7.08 4.36
CA SER A 226 8.15 -7.50 4.19
C SER A 226 7.38 -6.57 3.25
N ALA A 227 7.29 -5.28 3.58
CA ALA A 227 6.38 -4.37 2.89
C ALA A 227 6.85 -3.95 1.49
N ILE A 228 8.15 -4.05 1.21
CA ILE A 228 8.75 -3.64 -0.07
C ILE A 228 8.71 -4.76 -1.11
N THR A 229 8.63 -6.02 -0.67
CA THR A 229 8.84 -7.18 -1.53
C THR A 229 7.80 -7.28 -2.64
N MET A 230 6.52 -7.06 -2.32
CA MET A 230 5.44 -7.10 -3.32
C MET A 230 5.51 -5.92 -4.31
N PRO A 231 5.64 -4.63 -3.88
CA PRO A 231 5.85 -3.52 -4.80
C PRO A 231 7.05 -3.69 -5.74
N VAL A 232 8.16 -4.25 -5.25
CA VAL A 232 9.35 -4.54 -6.06
C VAL A 232 9.04 -5.62 -7.10
N ALA A 233 8.40 -6.72 -6.69
CA ALA A 233 8.00 -7.78 -7.62
C ALA A 233 7.08 -7.26 -8.72
N GLN A 234 6.11 -6.40 -8.38
CA GLN A 234 5.23 -5.75 -9.36
C GLN A 234 6.00 -4.80 -10.30
N MET A 235 6.96 -4.04 -9.78
CA MET A 235 7.76 -3.11 -10.57
C MET A 235 8.68 -3.84 -11.56
N LEU A 236 9.32 -4.93 -11.12
CA LEU A 236 10.15 -5.80 -11.96
C LEU A 236 9.33 -6.51 -13.04
N LEU A 237 8.15 -7.02 -12.69
CA LEU A 237 7.26 -7.65 -13.64
C LEU A 237 6.81 -6.65 -14.70
N ARG A 238 6.39 -5.43 -14.31
CA ARG A 238 5.99 -4.40 -15.27
C ARG A 238 7.13 -3.97 -16.18
N SER A 239 8.34 -3.77 -15.66
CA SER A 239 9.47 -3.38 -16.52
C SER A 239 9.78 -4.45 -17.57
N HIS A 240 9.67 -5.73 -17.21
CA HIS A 240 9.78 -6.84 -18.16
C HIS A 240 8.66 -6.85 -19.20
N LEU A 241 7.41 -6.60 -18.78
CA LEU A 241 6.26 -6.58 -19.70
C LEU A 241 6.29 -5.39 -20.66
N VAL A 242 6.83 -4.25 -20.25
CA VAL A 242 7.04 -3.09 -21.14
C VAL A 242 8.00 -3.46 -22.27
N ASP A 243 9.10 -4.17 -21.97
CA ASP A 243 10.08 -4.59 -22.97
C ASP A 243 9.47 -5.53 -24.03
N GLN A 244 8.50 -6.37 -23.63
CA GLN A 244 7.90 -7.37 -24.53
C GLN A 244 6.64 -6.89 -25.26
N PHE A 245 5.77 -6.15 -24.58
CA PHE A 245 4.41 -5.84 -25.05
C PHE A 245 4.11 -4.33 -25.16
N GLY A 246 5.02 -3.48 -24.69
CA GLY A 246 4.86 -2.02 -24.69
C GLY A 246 3.90 -1.48 -23.62
N TRP A 247 3.89 -0.15 -23.48
CA TRP A 247 3.13 0.54 -22.43
C TRP A 247 1.61 0.39 -22.53
N THR A 248 1.06 0.27 -23.72
CA THR A 248 -0.39 0.15 -23.93
C THR A 248 -0.95 -1.12 -23.27
N GLN A 249 -0.29 -2.26 -23.46
CA GLN A 249 -0.70 -3.55 -22.88
C GLN A 249 -0.56 -3.55 -21.36
N VAL A 250 0.54 -2.98 -20.85
CA VAL A 250 0.74 -2.75 -19.41
C VAL A 250 -0.34 -1.84 -18.83
N GLY A 251 -0.82 -0.87 -19.61
CA GLY A 251 -1.98 -0.05 -19.32
C GLY A 251 -3.25 -0.84 -19.06
N TYR A 252 -3.55 -1.82 -19.92
CA TYR A 252 -4.71 -2.69 -19.74
C TYR A 252 -4.63 -3.51 -18.45
N LEU A 253 -3.47 -4.12 -18.17
CA LEU A 253 -3.25 -4.80 -16.90
C LEU A 253 -3.39 -3.84 -15.71
N GLN A 254 -2.87 -2.62 -15.83
CA GLN A 254 -2.98 -1.64 -14.77
C GLN A 254 -4.44 -1.24 -14.52
N ALA A 255 -5.27 -1.11 -15.55
CA ALA A 255 -6.71 -0.87 -15.41
C ALA A 255 -7.39 -2.03 -14.65
N THR A 256 -7.07 -3.27 -15.02
CA THR A 256 -7.59 -4.47 -14.33
C THR A 256 -7.18 -4.50 -12.85
N ILE A 257 -5.91 -4.20 -12.54
CA ILE A 257 -5.42 -4.13 -11.14
C ILE A 257 -6.12 -3.00 -10.38
N ARG A 258 -6.33 -1.83 -10.99
CA ARG A 258 -7.02 -0.71 -10.34
C ARG A 258 -8.47 -1.02 -10.02
N LEU A 259 -9.17 -1.73 -10.91
CA LEU A 259 -10.52 -2.19 -10.66
C LEU A 259 -10.54 -3.19 -9.49
N SER A 260 -9.56 -4.10 -9.44
CA SER A 260 -9.35 -5.04 -8.33
C SER A 260 -9.12 -4.32 -6.99
N ASP A 261 -8.16 -3.39 -6.96
CA ASP A 261 -7.78 -2.64 -5.77
C ASP A 261 -8.96 -1.84 -5.17
N ALA A 262 -9.86 -1.31 -6.01
CA ALA A 262 -10.98 -0.49 -5.58
C ALA A 262 -11.93 -1.24 -4.63
N TYR A 263 -12.33 -2.47 -4.98
CA TYR A 263 -13.20 -3.25 -4.11
C TYR A 263 -12.43 -3.97 -2.99
N LEU A 264 -11.17 -4.37 -3.25
CA LEU A 264 -10.31 -4.95 -2.22
C LEU A 264 -10.04 -3.97 -1.08
N LEU A 265 -10.07 -2.66 -1.31
CA LEU A 265 -9.96 -1.65 -0.26
C LEU A 265 -11.05 -1.82 0.80
N PHE A 266 -12.31 -2.05 0.39
CA PHE A 266 -13.42 -2.26 1.32
C PHE A 266 -13.25 -3.55 2.12
N VAL A 267 -12.86 -4.64 1.44
CA VAL A 267 -12.58 -5.92 2.12
C VAL A 267 -11.47 -5.74 3.15
N ASN A 268 -10.37 -5.10 2.78
CA ASN A 268 -9.26 -4.80 3.69
C ASN A 268 -9.69 -3.93 4.87
N MET A 269 -10.57 -2.95 4.65
CA MET A 269 -11.09 -2.10 5.71
C MET A 269 -11.88 -2.91 6.76
N VAL A 270 -12.74 -3.83 6.31
CA VAL A 270 -13.50 -4.72 7.22
C VAL A 270 -12.55 -5.66 7.96
N LEU A 271 -11.58 -6.26 7.24
CA LEU A 271 -10.64 -7.20 7.84
C LEU A 271 -9.73 -6.52 8.89
N ALA A 272 -9.14 -5.37 8.55
CA ALA A 272 -8.27 -4.64 9.46
C ALA A 272 -9.04 -3.96 10.61
N GLY A 273 -10.24 -3.43 10.33
CA GLY A 273 -11.01 -2.64 11.29
C GLY A 273 -11.80 -3.46 12.31
N TYR A 274 -12.23 -4.67 11.95
CA TYR A 274 -13.10 -5.49 12.81
C TYR A 274 -12.55 -6.91 13.02
N TYR A 275 -12.18 -7.60 11.94
CA TYR A 275 -11.76 -9.00 12.02
C TYR A 275 -10.44 -9.17 12.80
N MET A 276 -9.43 -8.37 12.49
CA MET A 276 -8.11 -8.43 13.14
C MET A 276 -8.15 -8.10 14.65
N PRO A 277 -8.82 -7.02 15.12
CA PRO A 277 -9.01 -6.78 16.55
C PRO A 277 -9.68 -7.95 17.24
N LYS A 278 -10.72 -8.54 16.62
CA LYS A 278 -11.45 -9.66 17.22
C LYS A 278 -10.59 -10.92 17.33
N LEU A 279 -9.76 -11.21 16.32
CA LEU A 279 -8.77 -12.29 16.38
C LEU A 279 -7.74 -12.08 17.50
N SER A 280 -7.32 -10.83 17.72
CA SER A 280 -6.33 -10.48 18.76
C SER A 280 -6.91 -10.65 20.17
N GLU A 281 -8.21 -10.38 20.36
CA GLU A 281 -8.92 -10.62 21.63
C GLU A 281 -9.04 -12.11 21.97
N LEU A 282 -9.29 -12.97 20.97
CA LEU A 282 -9.48 -14.41 21.18
C LEU A 282 -8.18 -15.13 21.58
N GLY A 283 -7.03 -14.57 21.22
CA GLY A 283 -5.72 -15.17 21.46
C GLY A 283 -5.48 -16.45 20.65
N PRO A 284 -4.25 -17.01 20.67
CA PRO A 284 -3.93 -18.22 19.93
C PRO A 284 -4.69 -19.43 20.51
N GLY A 285 -5.43 -20.15 19.67
CA GLY A 285 -6.12 -21.37 20.09
C GLY A 285 -7.33 -21.73 19.23
N ARG A 286 -8.08 -22.74 19.69
CA ARG A 286 -9.20 -23.33 18.96
C ARG A 286 -10.34 -22.34 18.67
N GLN A 287 -10.61 -21.40 19.58
CA GLN A 287 -11.65 -20.38 19.37
C GLN A 287 -11.29 -19.42 18.23
N GLN A 288 -10.02 -19.02 18.15
CA GLN A 288 -9.53 -18.15 17.07
C GLN A 288 -9.58 -18.84 15.71
N LEU A 289 -9.20 -20.13 15.66
CA LEU A 289 -9.31 -20.91 14.43
C LEU A 289 -10.78 -21.13 14.02
N ARG A 290 -11.69 -21.42 14.97
CA ARG A 290 -13.14 -21.53 14.69
C ARG A 290 -13.67 -20.22 14.11
N TYR A 291 -13.32 -19.10 14.72
CA TYR A 291 -13.71 -17.78 14.23
C TYR A 291 -13.16 -17.48 12.83
N MET A 292 -11.93 -17.92 12.52
CA MET A 292 -11.37 -17.87 11.17
C MET A 292 -12.19 -18.70 10.18
N MET A 293 -12.54 -19.94 10.50
CA MET A 293 -13.39 -20.78 9.65
C MET A 293 -14.78 -20.17 9.45
N ASP A 294 -15.40 -19.65 10.50
CA ASP A 294 -16.70 -18.96 10.41
C ASP A 294 -16.63 -17.69 9.56
N ALA A 295 -15.48 -16.99 9.57
CA ALA A 295 -15.25 -15.86 8.69
C ALA A 295 -15.07 -16.32 7.24
N MET A 296 -14.35 -17.42 6.99
CA MET A 296 -14.24 -18.00 5.65
C MET A 296 -15.60 -18.42 5.10
N THR A 297 -16.41 -19.16 5.85
CA THR A 297 -17.71 -19.67 5.39
C THR A 297 -18.75 -18.56 5.18
N ARG A 298 -18.63 -17.43 5.88
CA ARG A 298 -19.55 -16.28 5.73
C ARG A 298 -19.07 -15.24 4.72
N LEU A 299 -17.78 -14.91 4.70
CA LEU A 299 -17.22 -13.86 3.85
C LEU A 299 -16.94 -14.33 2.43
N LEU A 300 -16.40 -15.54 2.22
CA LEU A 300 -16.05 -16.01 0.87
C LEU A 300 -17.26 -16.11 -0.07
N PRO A 301 -18.44 -16.62 0.36
CA PRO A 301 -19.61 -16.64 -0.51
C PRO A 301 -20.07 -15.23 -0.92
N LEU A 302 -20.05 -14.28 0.03
CA LEU A 302 -20.39 -12.89 -0.26
C LEU A 302 -19.40 -12.26 -1.24
N VAL A 303 -18.11 -12.52 -1.06
CA VAL A 303 -17.06 -12.09 -1.99
C VAL A 303 -17.24 -12.73 -3.36
N ALA A 304 -17.61 -14.00 -3.45
CA ALA A 304 -17.90 -14.68 -4.73
C ALA A 304 -19.06 -14.00 -5.46
N VAL A 305 -20.14 -13.64 -4.75
CA VAL A 305 -21.27 -12.89 -5.31
C VAL A 305 -20.82 -11.52 -5.80
N CYS A 306 -20.06 -10.77 -5.01
CA CYS A 306 -19.52 -9.46 -5.43
C CYS A 306 -18.63 -9.58 -6.67
N ILE A 307 -17.74 -10.57 -6.71
CA ILE A 307 -16.87 -10.84 -7.85
C ILE A 307 -17.69 -11.23 -9.08
N ALA A 308 -18.73 -12.05 -8.93
CA ALA A 308 -19.62 -12.42 -10.03
C ALA A 308 -20.37 -11.21 -10.59
N ILE A 309 -20.83 -10.30 -9.74
CA ILE A 309 -21.45 -9.04 -10.15
C ILE A 309 -20.45 -8.16 -10.92
N ILE A 310 -19.22 -8.00 -10.41
CA ILE A 310 -18.16 -7.24 -11.09
C ILE A 310 -17.81 -7.88 -12.43
N TRP A 311 -17.78 -9.21 -12.49
CA TRP A 311 -17.54 -9.93 -13.74
C TRP A 311 -18.67 -9.69 -14.74
N LEU A 312 -19.95 -9.77 -14.34
CA LEU A 312 -21.11 -9.46 -15.19
C LEU A 312 -21.08 -8.01 -15.69
N LEU A 313 -20.74 -7.07 -14.81
CA LEU A 313 -20.66 -5.64 -15.11
C LEU A 313 -19.29 -5.22 -15.66
N GLY A 314 -18.40 -6.16 -16.01
CA GLY A 314 -17.01 -5.85 -16.34
C GLY A 314 -16.87 -4.87 -17.51
N THR A 315 -17.62 -5.10 -18.60
CA THR A 315 -17.61 -4.22 -19.78
C THR A 315 -18.11 -2.79 -19.47
N PRO A 316 -19.31 -2.59 -18.89
CA PRO A 316 -19.76 -1.23 -18.55
C PRO A 316 -18.89 -0.57 -17.48
N LEU A 317 -18.35 -1.31 -16.51
CA LEU A 317 -17.44 -0.76 -15.50
C LEU A 317 -16.14 -0.24 -16.12
N ILE A 318 -15.54 -1.00 -17.05
CA ILE A 318 -14.29 -0.58 -17.72
C ILE A 318 -14.52 0.69 -18.55
N SER A 319 -15.58 0.73 -19.36
CA SER A 319 -15.89 1.92 -20.18
C SER A 319 -16.22 3.15 -19.31
N LEU A 320 -17.01 2.95 -18.24
CA LEU A 320 -17.39 4.03 -17.33
C LEU A 320 -16.18 4.59 -16.56
N LEU A 321 -15.32 3.74 -16.00
CA LEU A 321 -14.22 4.15 -15.12
C LEU A 321 -12.95 4.57 -15.87
N PHE A 322 -12.72 4.04 -17.07
CA PHE A 322 -11.53 4.34 -17.87
C PHE A 322 -11.96 4.99 -19.18
N SER A 323 -12.16 4.21 -20.25
CA SER A 323 -12.76 4.62 -21.52
C SER A 323 -13.00 3.35 -22.36
N GLU A 324 -13.60 3.50 -23.54
CA GLU A 324 -13.77 2.38 -24.48
C GLU A 324 -12.44 1.81 -25.00
N GLU A 325 -11.37 2.60 -24.97
CA GLU A 325 -10.02 2.14 -25.35
C GLU A 325 -9.48 1.05 -24.42
N PHE A 326 -10.02 0.92 -23.21
CA PHE A 326 -9.61 -0.07 -22.21
C PHE A 326 -10.39 -1.38 -22.28
N LEU A 327 -11.31 -1.55 -23.24
CA LEU A 327 -12.06 -2.81 -23.40
C LEU A 327 -11.18 -4.08 -23.49
N PRO A 328 -9.96 -4.06 -24.07
CA PRO A 328 -9.06 -5.22 -24.01
C PRO A 328 -8.71 -5.68 -22.59
N ALA A 329 -8.77 -4.80 -21.59
CA ALA A 329 -8.57 -5.15 -20.18
C ALA A 329 -9.63 -6.11 -19.63
N ARG A 330 -10.74 -6.29 -20.35
CA ARG A 330 -11.83 -7.20 -19.98
C ARG A 330 -11.39 -8.66 -19.96
N GLU A 331 -10.50 -9.06 -20.86
CA GLU A 331 -10.00 -10.44 -20.94
C GLU A 331 -9.15 -10.78 -19.70
N LEU A 332 -8.31 -9.83 -19.29
CA LEU A 332 -7.46 -9.92 -18.09
C LEU A 332 -8.30 -9.99 -16.80
N LEU A 333 -9.45 -9.31 -16.78
CA LEU A 333 -10.31 -9.19 -15.61
C LEU A 333 -10.80 -10.54 -15.08
N THR A 334 -11.11 -11.50 -15.95
CA THR A 334 -11.64 -12.80 -15.50
C THR A 334 -10.66 -13.54 -14.60
N TYR A 335 -9.39 -13.64 -15.01
CA TYR A 335 -8.36 -14.31 -14.23
C TYR A 335 -7.95 -13.49 -13.00
N GLN A 336 -7.94 -12.16 -13.11
CA GLN A 336 -7.71 -11.28 -11.96
C GLN A 336 -8.73 -11.55 -10.84
N LEU A 337 -10.01 -11.62 -11.19
CA LEU A 337 -11.11 -11.85 -10.26
C LEU A 337 -11.03 -13.23 -9.58
N ILE A 338 -10.62 -14.26 -10.31
CA ILE A 338 -10.35 -15.59 -9.73
C ILE A 338 -9.23 -15.48 -8.69
N GLY A 339 -8.11 -14.84 -9.05
CA GLY A 339 -7.01 -14.62 -8.12
C GLY A 339 -7.42 -13.83 -6.88
N ASP A 340 -8.27 -12.82 -7.03
CA ASP A 340 -8.74 -11.98 -5.93
C ASP A 340 -9.61 -12.75 -4.93
N PHE A 341 -10.44 -13.70 -5.39
CA PHE A 341 -11.19 -14.60 -4.52
C PHE A 341 -10.25 -15.38 -3.57
N PHE A 342 -9.22 -16.02 -4.13
CA PHE A 342 -8.24 -16.79 -3.34
C PHE A 342 -7.32 -15.90 -2.51
N LYS A 343 -7.02 -14.68 -2.99
CA LYS A 343 -6.29 -13.66 -2.22
C LYS A 343 -7.03 -13.26 -0.95
N ILE A 344 -8.33 -12.99 -1.04
CA ILE A 344 -9.13 -12.65 0.13
C ILE A 344 -9.16 -13.81 1.13
N GLY A 345 -9.33 -15.05 0.65
CA GLY A 345 -9.23 -16.23 1.49
C GLY A 345 -7.88 -16.36 2.20
N SER A 346 -6.79 -16.08 1.47
CA SER A 346 -5.43 -16.08 2.00
C SER A 346 -5.22 -14.97 3.04
N PHE A 347 -5.83 -13.80 2.84
CA PHE A 347 -5.77 -12.69 3.79
C PHE A 347 -6.50 -13.01 5.10
N ILE A 348 -7.67 -13.67 5.05
CA ILE A 348 -8.37 -14.12 6.26
C ILE A 348 -7.43 -14.98 7.12
N MET A 349 -6.73 -15.93 6.52
CA MET A 349 -5.71 -16.74 7.21
C MET A 349 -4.49 -15.92 7.65
N GLY A 350 -4.00 -15.02 6.80
CA GLY A 350 -2.86 -14.15 7.09
C GLY A 350 -3.10 -13.25 8.30
N TYR A 351 -4.32 -12.73 8.49
CA TYR A 351 -4.66 -11.92 9.65
C TYR A 351 -4.57 -12.69 10.98
N VAL A 352 -4.69 -14.02 10.98
CA VAL A 352 -4.42 -14.85 12.18
C VAL A 352 -2.95 -14.80 12.56
N VAL A 353 -2.05 -14.91 11.56
CA VAL A 353 -0.60 -14.81 11.76
C VAL A 353 -0.23 -13.43 12.32
N VAL A 354 -0.85 -12.38 11.79
CA VAL A 354 -0.62 -10.99 12.22
C VAL A 354 -1.18 -10.75 13.63
N ALA A 355 -2.40 -11.21 13.93
CA ALA A 355 -3.03 -11.05 15.24
C ALA A 355 -2.22 -11.71 16.37
N ASN A 356 -1.55 -12.82 16.08
CA ASN A 356 -0.67 -13.51 17.03
C ASN A 356 0.78 -13.00 17.03
N ALA A 357 1.08 -11.93 16.28
CA ALA A 357 2.41 -11.34 16.15
C ALA A 357 3.51 -12.35 15.74
N TRP A 358 3.18 -13.33 14.90
CA TRP A 358 4.13 -14.32 14.37
C TRP A 358 4.96 -13.74 13.22
N LEU A 359 5.82 -12.78 13.56
CA LEU A 359 6.58 -11.97 12.60
C LEU A 359 7.36 -12.79 11.57
N ARG A 360 7.96 -13.93 11.97
CA ARG A 360 8.73 -14.80 11.07
C ARG A 360 7.84 -15.40 9.97
N LEU A 361 6.65 -15.88 10.34
CA LEU A 361 5.70 -16.44 9.38
C LEU A 361 5.12 -15.35 8.48
N SER A 362 4.88 -14.15 9.01
CA SER A 362 4.41 -13.02 8.19
C SER A 362 5.44 -12.62 7.13
N ILE A 363 6.71 -12.43 7.53
CA ILE A 363 7.77 -12.04 6.60
C ILE A 363 8.02 -13.13 5.55
N LEU A 364 8.05 -14.40 5.98
CA LEU A 364 8.21 -15.52 5.04
C LEU A 364 7.04 -15.59 4.07
N GLY A 365 5.81 -15.39 4.54
CA GLY A 365 4.61 -15.35 3.72
C GLY A 365 4.68 -14.28 2.62
N ASP A 366 5.07 -13.05 2.99
CA ASP A 366 5.21 -11.94 2.03
C ASP A 366 6.28 -12.22 0.97
N ILE A 367 7.43 -12.78 1.38
CA ILE A 367 8.52 -13.14 0.45
C ILE A 367 8.08 -14.26 -0.48
N VAL A 368 7.53 -15.34 0.06
CA VAL A 368 7.04 -16.48 -0.74
C VAL A 368 5.97 -16.02 -1.73
N GLN A 369 5.02 -15.19 -1.28
CA GLN A 369 3.97 -14.64 -2.13
C GLN A 369 4.54 -13.80 -3.27
N ALA A 370 5.46 -12.87 -2.98
CA ALA A 370 6.04 -12.00 -3.99
C ALA A 370 6.90 -12.78 -5.01
N THR A 371 7.70 -13.74 -4.53
CA THR A 371 8.52 -14.61 -5.40
C THR A 371 7.65 -15.52 -6.27
N LEU A 372 6.61 -16.15 -5.70
CA LEU A 372 5.65 -16.95 -6.46
C LEU A 372 4.94 -16.12 -7.52
N PHE A 373 4.46 -14.92 -7.15
CA PHE A 373 3.78 -14.02 -8.08
C PHE A 373 4.68 -13.65 -9.25
N PHE A 374 5.90 -13.18 -8.98
CA PHE A 374 6.85 -12.79 -10.03
C PHE A 374 7.18 -13.97 -10.96
N SER A 375 7.53 -15.13 -10.38
CA SER A 375 7.98 -16.30 -11.14
C SER A 375 6.86 -16.87 -12.03
N LEU A 376 5.65 -16.99 -11.48
CA LEU A 376 4.49 -17.52 -12.21
C LEU A 376 3.99 -16.55 -13.28
N ALA A 377 3.94 -15.26 -12.98
CA ALA A 377 3.55 -14.25 -13.95
C ALA A 377 4.56 -14.16 -15.11
N TRP A 378 5.86 -14.22 -14.81
CA TRP A 378 6.92 -14.22 -15.82
C TRP A 378 6.90 -15.46 -16.72
N TYR A 379 6.74 -16.64 -16.13
CA TYR A 379 6.64 -17.89 -16.88
C TYR A 379 5.40 -17.91 -17.79
N GLN A 380 4.24 -17.52 -17.26
CA GLN A 380 2.99 -17.57 -18.00
C GLN A 380 2.89 -16.46 -19.04
N SER A 381 3.49 -15.28 -18.81
CA SER A 381 3.51 -14.21 -19.81
C SER A 381 4.28 -14.61 -21.06
N SER A 382 5.29 -15.47 -20.92
CA SER A 382 6.07 -15.99 -22.05
C SER A 382 5.27 -16.95 -22.95
N HIS A 383 4.23 -17.61 -22.41
CA HIS A 383 3.42 -18.58 -23.16
C HIS A 383 2.08 -18.01 -23.65
N TYR A 384 1.40 -17.20 -22.83
CA TYR A 384 0.04 -16.71 -23.08
C TYR A 384 -0.01 -15.18 -23.27
N GLY A 385 1.14 -14.54 -23.49
CA GLY A 385 1.24 -13.09 -23.65
C GLY A 385 0.75 -12.33 -22.41
N MET A 386 0.08 -11.20 -22.62
CA MET A 386 -0.41 -10.36 -21.52
C MET A 386 -1.42 -11.09 -20.61
N LEU A 387 -2.26 -11.94 -21.21
CA LEU A 387 -3.24 -12.75 -20.50
C LEU A 387 -2.56 -13.71 -19.51
N GLY A 388 -1.37 -14.21 -19.86
CA GLY A 388 -0.53 -15.05 -18.99
C GLY A 388 -0.17 -14.39 -17.67
N VAL A 389 -0.07 -13.06 -17.60
CA VAL A 389 0.20 -12.33 -16.34
C VAL A 389 -0.96 -12.49 -15.36
N SER A 390 -2.20 -12.34 -15.84
CA SER A 390 -3.39 -12.49 -15.01
C SER A 390 -3.66 -13.96 -14.64
N ILE A 391 -3.36 -14.91 -15.52
CA ILE A 391 -3.35 -16.34 -15.14
C ILE A 391 -2.29 -16.58 -14.07
N GLY A 392 -1.09 -16.00 -14.21
CA GLY A 392 0.00 -16.08 -13.25
C GLY A 392 -0.39 -15.58 -11.86
N TYR A 393 -1.10 -14.46 -11.82
CA TYR A 393 -1.70 -13.94 -10.60
C TYR A 393 -2.71 -14.94 -10.01
N ALA A 394 -3.65 -15.45 -10.80
CA ALA A 394 -4.66 -16.42 -10.33
C ALA A 394 -4.02 -17.68 -9.73
N VAL A 395 -3.08 -18.30 -10.46
CA VAL A 395 -2.37 -19.50 -10.04
C VAL A 395 -1.56 -19.22 -8.77
N CYS A 396 -0.87 -18.08 -8.69
CA CYS A 396 -0.13 -17.69 -7.49
C CYS A 396 -1.01 -17.70 -6.25
N TYR A 397 -2.19 -17.06 -6.32
CA TYR A 397 -3.08 -16.98 -5.16
C TYR A 397 -3.79 -18.29 -4.85
N ILE A 398 -4.09 -19.12 -5.85
CA ILE A 398 -4.60 -20.49 -5.63
C ILE A 398 -3.57 -21.32 -4.87
N VAL A 399 -2.31 -21.33 -5.32
CA VAL A 399 -1.22 -22.08 -4.69
C VAL A 399 -0.95 -21.56 -3.28
N TYR A 400 -0.88 -20.24 -3.12
CA TYR A 400 -0.66 -19.61 -1.82
C TYR A 400 -1.79 -19.90 -0.83
N PHE A 401 -3.04 -19.84 -1.28
CA PHE A 401 -4.21 -20.21 -0.48
C PHE A 401 -4.18 -21.68 -0.05
N ALA A 402 -3.84 -22.59 -0.97
CA ALA A 402 -3.72 -24.01 -0.68
C ALA A 402 -2.60 -24.30 0.35
N ALA A 403 -1.46 -23.62 0.20
CA ALA A 403 -0.34 -23.74 1.13
C ALA A 403 -0.72 -23.28 2.55
N LEU A 404 -1.36 -22.11 2.68
CA LEU A 404 -1.85 -21.63 3.98
C LEU A 404 -2.92 -22.55 4.57
N SER A 405 -3.87 -23.02 3.75
CA SER A 405 -4.92 -23.95 4.21
C SER A 405 -4.32 -25.23 4.76
N ALA A 406 -3.28 -25.79 4.11
CA ALA A 406 -2.57 -26.98 4.58
C ALA A 406 -1.85 -26.74 5.91
N LEU A 407 -1.22 -25.57 6.09
CA LEU A 407 -0.56 -25.18 7.34
C LEU A 407 -1.58 -25.06 8.48
N PHE A 408 -2.69 -24.36 8.26
CA PHE A 408 -3.73 -24.18 9.29
C PHE A 408 -4.48 -25.48 9.61
N TYR A 409 -4.70 -26.35 8.62
CA TYR A 409 -5.28 -27.68 8.84
C TYR A 409 -4.40 -28.55 9.74
N ARG A 410 -3.07 -28.52 9.55
CA ARG A 410 -2.12 -29.22 10.44
C ARG A 410 -2.19 -28.68 11.86
N SER A 411 -2.17 -27.36 12.04
CA SER A 411 -2.28 -26.72 13.36
C SER A 411 -3.60 -27.04 14.06
N TRP A 412 -4.71 -27.09 13.31
CA TRP A 412 -6.01 -27.49 13.84
C TRP A 412 -6.04 -28.94 14.32
N ARG A 413 -5.45 -29.86 13.56
CA ARG A 413 -5.42 -31.30 13.92
C ARG A 413 -4.61 -31.56 15.18
N ILE A 414 -3.51 -30.84 15.38
CA ILE A 414 -2.69 -30.94 16.60
C ILE A 414 -3.52 -30.53 17.84
N GLN A 415 -4.27 -29.42 17.75
CA GLN A 415 -5.14 -28.93 18.85
C GLN A 415 -6.44 -29.73 19.08
N ILE A 416 -6.74 -30.74 18.26
CA ILE A 416 -7.84 -31.69 18.52
C ILE A 416 -7.35 -32.90 19.31
N ASN A 417 -6.07 -33.24 19.18
CA ASN A 417 -5.46 -34.41 19.79
C ASN A 417 -4.79 -34.12 21.15
N GLU A 418 -4.68 -32.84 21.52
CA GLU A 418 -4.40 -32.33 22.88
C GLU A 418 -5.70 -31.86 23.53
#